data_AF-A0A318NJD0-F1
#
_entry.id   AF-A0A318NJD0-F1
#
_cell.length_a   1.000
_cell.length_b   1.000
_cell.length_c   1.000
_cell.angle_alpha   90.00
_cell.angle_beta   90.00
_cell.angle_gamma   90.00
#
_symmetry.space_group_name_H-M   'P 1'
#
loop_
_entity.id
_entity.type
_entity.pdbx_description
1 polymer ?
#
loop_
_entity_poly.entity_id
_entity_poly.type
_entity_poly.pdbx_seq_one_letter_code
_entity_poly.pdbx_strand_id
1 'polypeptide(L)'
;MTVGGGVAVPPVNADAAAGTATPRSEQEPGLSVVGASQQASPGAVVAGFGLIAVGAAAGWMIWRSGASAAKIQPEDTTGVFLTLLVFAAAVERIVEPFSRWLPGRAAEAALSRMTDEHSRVDAPTEADREAIAVAEAKVARAKANRTIVAWGLASGMATVASSAGGFYVLHAVAGGDWNGVAVWVDAVVTGVMVGSGTKPLHDLITRAQNGPPSP
;
A
#
# COMPACT_ATOMS: atom_id res chain seq x y z
N MET A 1 -60.39 -0.26 -36.21
CA MET A 1 -60.49 -1.60 -35.59
C MET A 1 -59.10 -1.97 -35.09
N THR A 2 -58.79 -1.77 -33.80
CA THR A 2 -58.90 -2.78 -32.71
C THR A 2 -58.01 -4.00 -33.06
N VAL A 3 -56.97 -4.42 -32.34
CA VAL A 3 -56.71 -4.70 -30.90
C VAL A 3 -55.18 -5.03 -30.85
N GLY A 4 -54.32 -4.71 -29.87
CA GLY A 4 -54.49 -4.66 -28.42
C GLY A 4 -54.11 -6.00 -27.76
N GLY A 5 -52.86 -6.47 -27.87
CA GLY A 5 -52.42 -7.75 -27.29
C GLY A 5 -51.24 -7.58 -26.34
N GLY A 6 -51.52 -7.15 -25.10
CA GLY A 6 -50.53 -7.07 -24.02
C GLY A 6 -50.14 -8.46 -23.51
N VAL A 7 -48.84 -8.70 -23.38
CA VAL A 7 -48.29 -9.86 -22.68
C VAL A 7 -48.12 -9.46 -21.21
N ALA A 8 -48.87 -10.13 -20.34
CA ALA A 8 -48.85 -9.96 -18.90
C ALA A 8 -47.55 -10.52 -18.30
N VAL A 9 -46.90 -9.72 -17.44
CA VAL A 9 -45.82 -10.14 -16.54
C VAL A 9 -46.45 -10.55 -15.21
N PRO A 10 -46.19 -11.76 -14.67
CA PRO A 10 -46.67 -12.12 -13.33
C PRO A 10 -45.87 -11.41 -12.22
N PRO A 11 -46.50 -11.14 -11.06
CA PRO A 11 -45.89 -10.39 -9.97
C PRO A 11 -44.82 -11.20 -9.24
N VAL A 12 -43.67 -10.56 -8.97
CA VAL A 12 -42.70 -11.06 -7.99
C VAL A 12 -43.26 -10.76 -6.60
N ASN A 13 -43.70 -11.81 -5.91
CA ASN A 13 -44.16 -11.75 -4.53
C ASN A 13 -43.03 -11.30 -3.61
N ALA A 14 -43.29 -10.23 -2.86
CA ALA A 14 -42.61 -9.91 -1.64
C ALA A 14 -43.20 -10.77 -0.52
N ASP A 15 -42.42 -11.71 0.00
CA ASP A 15 -42.68 -12.31 1.31
C ASP A 15 -41.50 -12.02 2.23
N ALA A 16 -41.77 -11.12 3.17
CA ALA A 16 -41.03 -10.95 4.39
C ALA A 16 -41.29 -12.16 5.29
N ALA A 17 -40.24 -12.91 5.63
CA ALA A 17 -40.25 -13.81 6.77
C ALA A 17 -39.13 -13.37 7.71
N ALA A 18 -39.57 -12.80 8.83
CA ALA A 18 -38.76 -12.45 9.98
C ALA A 18 -38.01 -13.69 10.50
N GLY A 19 -36.71 -13.75 10.23
CA GLY A 19 -35.76 -14.62 10.91
C GLY A 19 -35.16 -13.87 12.09
N THR A 20 -35.60 -14.22 13.29
CA THR A 20 -35.08 -13.83 14.59
C THR A 20 -33.56 -13.69 14.61
N ALA A 21 -33.08 -12.46 14.87
CA ALA A 21 -31.69 -12.17 15.16
C ALA A 21 -31.29 -12.84 16.48
N THR A 22 -30.57 -13.96 16.39
CA THR A 22 -29.86 -14.54 17.53
C THR A 22 -28.75 -13.56 17.94
N PRO A 23 -28.63 -13.17 19.21
CA PRO A 23 -27.65 -12.19 19.64
C PRO A 23 -26.24 -12.77 19.48
N ARG A 24 -25.44 -12.10 18.65
CA ARG A 24 -24.00 -12.32 18.42
C ARG A 24 -23.23 -12.12 19.74
N SER A 25 -23.15 -13.16 20.55
CA SER A 25 -22.49 -13.15 21.86
C SER A 25 -21.59 -14.37 21.98
N GLU A 26 -20.62 -14.51 21.08
CA GLU A 26 -19.49 -15.45 21.19
C GLU A 26 -18.45 -15.02 20.13
N GLN A 27 -17.87 -13.85 20.38
CA GLN A 27 -16.69 -13.39 19.64
C GLN A 27 -15.49 -14.09 20.27
N GLU A 28 -14.98 -15.13 19.59
CA GLU A 28 -13.71 -15.78 19.95
C GLU A 28 -12.64 -14.70 20.18
N PRO A 29 -12.09 -14.58 21.40
CA PRO A 29 -11.09 -13.57 21.73
C PRO A 29 -9.88 -13.60 20.78
N GLY A 30 -9.52 -14.78 20.28
CA GLY A 30 -8.37 -15.00 19.38
C GLY A 30 -8.49 -14.33 18.00
N LEU A 31 -9.67 -14.36 17.37
CA LEU A 31 -9.86 -13.80 16.02
C LEU A 31 -9.82 -12.25 16.00
N SER A 32 -10.26 -11.61 17.09
CA SER A 32 -10.22 -10.15 17.22
C SER A 32 -8.81 -9.59 17.43
N VAL A 33 -7.94 -10.36 18.11
CA VAL A 33 -6.54 -10.00 18.35
C VAL A 33 -5.70 -10.11 17.08
N VAL A 34 -6.01 -11.09 16.21
CA VAL A 34 -5.33 -11.24 14.91
C VAL A 34 -5.72 -10.11 13.94
N GLY A 35 -7.00 -9.68 13.92
CA GLY A 35 -7.43 -8.54 13.10
C GLY A 35 -6.83 -7.20 13.55
N ALA A 36 -6.78 -6.94 14.86
CA ALA A 36 -6.21 -5.71 15.43
C ALA A 36 -4.66 -5.65 15.40
N SER A 37 -3.99 -6.79 15.18
CA SER A 37 -2.53 -6.86 15.07
C SER A 37 -2.00 -6.54 13.66
N GLN A 38 -2.84 -6.62 12.62
CA GLN A 38 -2.46 -6.24 11.26
C GLN A 38 -2.52 -4.73 10.97
N GLN A 39 -3.20 -3.96 11.82
CA GLN A 39 -3.33 -2.52 11.60
C GLN A 39 -2.04 -1.80 12.00
N ALA A 40 -1.55 -0.92 11.11
CA ALA A 40 -0.44 -0.05 11.43
C ALA A 40 -0.82 0.86 12.60
N SER A 41 0.15 1.09 13.49
CA SER A 41 -0.01 2.02 14.60
C SER A 41 -0.28 3.44 14.10
N PRO A 42 -1.08 4.24 14.85
CA PRO A 42 -1.32 5.64 14.49
C PRO A 42 -0.04 6.44 14.27
N GLY A 43 1.00 6.18 15.08
CA GLY A 43 2.30 6.82 14.92
C GLY A 43 2.99 6.51 13.58
N ALA A 44 2.88 5.27 13.08
CA ALA A 44 3.41 4.90 11.76
C ALA A 44 2.63 5.58 10.63
N VAL A 45 1.30 5.72 10.78
CA VAL A 45 0.46 6.45 9.83
C VAL A 45 0.86 7.93 9.78
N VAL A 46 0.97 8.58 10.94
CA VAL A 46 1.43 9.98 11.03
C VAL A 46 2.83 10.14 10.42
N ALA A 47 3.75 9.22 10.70
CA ALA A 47 5.09 9.25 10.10
C ALA A 47 5.05 9.10 8.58
N GLY A 48 4.26 8.16 8.05
CA GLY A 48 4.10 7.94 6.61
C GLY A 48 3.57 9.18 5.89
N PHE A 49 2.48 9.77 6.38
CA PHE A 49 1.94 11.02 5.82
C PHE A 49 2.86 12.22 6.04
N GLY A 50 3.58 12.27 7.17
CA GLY A 50 4.58 13.30 7.44
C GLY A 50 5.71 13.29 6.40
N LEU A 51 6.18 12.11 6.01
CA LEU A 51 7.20 11.97 4.95
C LEU A 51 6.69 12.45 3.59
N ILE A 52 5.42 12.17 3.25
CA ILE A 52 4.78 12.71 2.05
C ILE A 52 4.71 14.23 2.10
N ALA A 53 4.28 14.80 3.23
CA ALA A 53 4.19 16.25 3.42
C ALA A 53 5.56 16.93 3.27
N VAL A 54 6.63 16.33 3.82
CA VAL A 54 8.01 16.81 3.64
C VAL A 54 8.42 16.76 2.17
N GLY A 55 8.14 15.65 1.47
CA GLY A 55 8.43 15.52 0.04
C GLY A 55 7.67 16.53 -0.81
N ALA A 56 6.39 16.78 -0.50
CA ALA A 56 5.55 17.77 -1.16
C ALA A 56 6.08 19.20 -0.95
N ALA A 57 6.48 19.55 0.29
CA ALA A 57 7.07 20.84 0.59
C ALA A 57 8.40 21.06 -0.16
N ALA A 58 9.26 20.04 -0.21
CA ALA A 58 10.50 20.07 -0.97
C ALA A 58 10.25 20.19 -2.49
N GLY A 59 9.30 19.42 -3.03
CA GLY A 59 8.90 19.49 -4.44
C GLY A 59 8.35 20.86 -4.83
N TRP A 60 7.49 21.44 -3.98
CA TRP A 60 7.01 22.81 -4.15
C TRP A 60 8.15 23.84 -4.12
N MET A 61 9.13 23.67 -3.21
CA MET A 61 10.28 24.57 -3.14
C MET A 61 11.15 24.49 -4.41
N ILE A 62 11.37 23.30 -4.95
CA ILE A 62 12.06 23.09 -6.23
C ILE A 62 11.32 23.80 -7.35
N TRP A 63 10.02 23.57 -7.48
CA TRP A 63 9.18 24.22 -8.48
C TRP A 63 9.24 25.75 -8.36
N ARG A 64 9.08 26.28 -7.13
CA ARG A 64 9.11 27.72 -6.85
C ARG A 64 10.45 28.37 -7.18
N SER A 65 11.56 27.64 -6.98
CA SER A 65 12.91 28.13 -7.29
C SER A 65 13.21 28.19 -8.79
N GLY A 66 12.38 27.58 -9.64
CA GLY A 66 12.64 27.44 -11.07
C GLY A 66 13.71 26.39 -11.40
N ALA A 67 14.15 25.59 -10.43
CA ALA A 67 15.17 24.55 -10.61
C ALA A 67 14.63 23.24 -11.22
N SER A 68 13.33 23.18 -11.54
CA SER A 68 12.74 22.02 -12.20
C SER A 68 13.27 21.84 -13.62
N ALA A 69 13.64 20.61 -13.98
CA ALA A 69 13.96 20.26 -15.36
C ALA A 69 12.74 20.43 -16.28
N ALA A 70 12.99 20.48 -17.59
CA ALA A 70 11.95 20.49 -18.60
C ALA A 70 11.02 19.27 -18.46
N LYS A 71 9.73 19.45 -18.76
CA LYS A 71 8.74 18.37 -18.66
C LYS A 71 9.13 17.23 -19.62
N ILE A 72 9.19 16.01 -19.10
CA ILE A 72 9.35 14.80 -19.91
C ILE A 72 7.97 14.38 -20.39
N GLN A 73 7.77 14.33 -21.71
CA GLN A 73 6.50 13.96 -22.34
C GLN A 73 6.74 12.87 -23.39
N PRO A 74 6.51 11.59 -23.04
CA PRO A 74 6.49 10.52 -24.02
C PRO A 74 5.39 10.75 -25.06
N GLU A 75 5.65 10.41 -26.32
CA GLU A 75 4.72 10.62 -27.44
C GLU A 75 3.48 9.71 -27.37
N ASP A 76 3.60 8.57 -26.69
CA ASP A 76 2.53 7.58 -26.55
C ASP A 76 2.35 7.08 -25.11
N THR A 77 1.18 6.50 -24.86
CA THR A 77 0.78 5.95 -23.56
C THR A 77 1.71 4.83 -23.07
N THR A 78 2.27 4.02 -23.98
CA THR A 78 3.19 2.93 -23.64
C THR A 78 4.49 3.50 -23.06
N GLY A 79 5.02 4.55 -23.66
CA GLY A 79 6.18 5.28 -23.18
C GLY A 79 5.96 5.88 -21.80
N VAL A 80 4.76 6.39 -21.50
CA VAL A 80 4.39 6.87 -20.16
C VAL A 80 4.50 5.74 -19.12
N PHE A 81 3.90 4.58 -19.39
CA PHE A 81 3.94 3.45 -18.47
C PHE A 81 5.34 2.88 -18.28
N LEU A 82 6.13 2.75 -19.36
CA LEU A 82 7.52 2.30 -19.28
C LEU A 82 8.38 3.28 -18.47
N THR A 83 8.21 4.58 -18.70
CA THR A 83 8.92 5.62 -17.93
C THR A 83 8.53 5.55 -16.45
N LEU A 84 7.24 5.39 -16.15
CA LEU A 84 6.75 5.24 -14.77
C LEU A 84 7.35 3.99 -14.10
N LEU A 85 7.43 2.87 -14.81
CA LEU A 85 8.02 1.62 -14.30
C LEU A 85 9.51 1.79 -13.97
N VAL A 86 10.28 2.34 -14.91
CA VAL A 86 11.72 2.62 -14.71
C VAL A 86 11.93 3.61 -13.57
N PHE A 87 11.10 4.66 -13.50
CA PHE A 87 11.15 5.64 -12.43
C PHE A 87 10.87 5.01 -11.06
N ALA A 88 9.85 4.15 -10.96
CA ALA A 88 9.55 3.42 -9.73
C ALA A 88 10.70 2.52 -9.30
N ALA A 89 11.31 1.77 -10.23
CA ALA A 89 12.48 0.94 -9.95
C ALA A 89 13.69 1.77 -9.51
N ALA A 90 13.90 2.95 -10.09
CA ALA A 90 14.96 3.87 -9.66
C ALA A 90 14.72 4.39 -8.24
N VAL A 91 13.49 4.78 -7.90
CA VAL A 91 13.12 5.20 -6.54
C VAL A 91 13.34 4.06 -5.55
N GLU A 92 12.98 2.83 -5.90
CA GLU A 92 13.22 1.66 -5.05
C GLU A 92 14.70 1.51 -4.70
N ARG A 93 15.60 1.67 -5.67
CA ARG A 93 17.06 1.63 -5.45
C ARG A 93 17.55 2.74 -4.53
N ILE A 94 16.93 3.91 -4.60
CA ILE A 94 17.25 5.04 -3.71
C ILE A 94 16.74 4.75 -2.28
N VAL A 95 15.58 4.11 -2.12
CA VAL A 95 14.98 3.77 -0.81
C VAL A 95 15.71 2.63 -0.11
N GLU A 96 16.29 1.69 -0.86
CA GLU A 96 16.97 0.48 -0.36
C GLU A 96 17.94 0.74 0.82
N PRO A 97 18.89 1.71 0.76
CA PRO A 97 19.80 1.99 1.88
C PRO A 97 19.10 2.52 3.14
N PHE A 98 17.90 3.11 3.01
CA PHE A 98 17.10 3.60 4.13
C PHE A 98 16.27 2.50 4.79
N SER A 99 16.05 1.38 4.09
CA SER A 99 15.27 0.25 4.61
C SER A 99 15.85 -0.33 5.91
N ARG A 100 17.15 -0.12 6.16
CA ARG A 100 17.83 -0.55 7.37
C ARG A 100 17.42 0.17 8.64
N TRP A 101 16.85 1.37 8.50
CA TRP A 101 16.37 2.20 9.60
C TRP A 101 14.88 2.02 9.88
N LEU A 102 14.20 1.16 9.10
CA LEU A 102 12.78 0.90 9.29
C LEU A 102 12.53 0.01 10.52
N PRO A 103 11.38 0.21 11.20
CA PRO A 103 11.03 -0.54 12.40
C PRO A 103 10.81 -2.04 12.11
N GLY A 104 11.01 -2.88 13.13
CA GLY A 104 10.56 -4.28 13.13
C GLY A 104 11.64 -5.36 13.20
N ARG A 105 12.91 -5.05 12.90
CA ARG A 105 14.00 -6.03 12.99
C ARG A 105 14.17 -6.65 14.38
N ALA A 106 14.03 -5.84 15.43
CA ALA A 106 14.13 -6.31 16.80
C ALA A 106 12.97 -7.25 17.17
N ALA A 107 11.76 -6.98 16.67
CA ALA A 107 10.60 -7.83 16.90
C ALA A 107 10.73 -9.18 16.17
N GLU A 108 11.22 -9.16 14.92
CA GLU A 108 11.50 -10.38 14.14
C GLU A 108 12.59 -11.24 14.80
N ALA A 109 13.69 -10.61 15.25
CA ALA A 109 14.76 -11.30 15.97
C ALA A 109 14.28 -11.89 17.30
N ALA A 110 13.39 -11.20 18.02
CA ALA A 110 12.79 -11.71 19.25
C ALA A 110 11.87 -12.91 18.99
N LEU A 111 11.01 -12.84 17.96
CA LEU A 111 10.15 -13.96 17.56
C LEU A 111 10.98 -15.19 17.15
N SER A 112 11.99 -15.01 16.29
CA SER A 112 12.87 -16.12 15.86
C SER A 112 13.51 -16.82 17.06
N ARG A 113 14.04 -16.06 18.04
CA ARG A 113 14.63 -16.65 19.25
C ARG A 113 13.62 -17.46 20.06
N MET A 114 12.40 -16.95 20.22
CA MET A 114 11.34 -17.67 20.94
C MET A 114 10.93 -18.95 20.22
N THR A 115 10.78 -18.91 18.89
CA THR A 115 10.44 -20.11 18.10
C THR A 115 11.57 -21.15 18.12
N ASP A 116 12.84 -20.72 18.04
CA ASP A 116 14.01 -21.60 18.12
C ASP A 116 14.17 -22.25 19.50
N GLU A 117 13.81 -21.54 20.57
CA GLU A 117 13.82 -22.08 21.93
C GLU A 117 12.70 -23.11 22.14
N HIS A 118 11.49 -22.83 21.65
CA HIS A 118 10.33 -23.71 21.80
C HIS A 118 10.40 -24.96 20.92
N SER A 119 11.02 -24.88 19.74
CA SER A 119 11.23 -26.04 18.88
C SER A 119 12.17 -27.10 19.47
N ARG A 120 12.87 -26.79 20.56
CA ARG A 120 13.73 -27.72 21.31
C ARG A 120 13.02 -28.42 22.47
N VAL A 121 11.74 -28.10 22.72
CA VAL A 121 10.96 -28.66 23.83
C VAL A 121 9.90 -29.63 23.28
N ASP A 122 9.86 -30.86 23.78
CA ASP A 122 8.99 -31.94 23.27
C ASP A 122 7.48 -31.68 23.46
N ALA A 123 7.08 -30.77 24.35
CA ALA A 123 5.69 -30.40 24.58
C ALA A 123 5.55 -28.92 25.03
N PRO A 124 5.21 -27.99 24.12
CA PRO A 124 4.97 -26.60 24.48
C PRO A 124 3.73 -26.47 25.38
N THR A 125 3.86 -25.71 26.46
CA THR A 125 2.74 -25.40 27.37
C THR A 125 1.73 -24.44 26.71
N GLU A 126 0.54 -24.26 27.30
CA GLU A 126 -0.42 -23.26 26.79
C GLU A 126 0.12 -21.83 26.92
N ALA A 127 0.87 -21.54 28.00
CA ALA A 127 1.51 -20.25 28.21
C ALA A 127 2.55 -19.94 27.10
N ASP A 128 3.27 -20.97 26.66
CA ASP A 128 4.24 -20.86 25.56
C ASP A 128 3.57 -20.50 24.23
N ARG A 129 2.43 -21.14 23.95
CA ARG A 129 1.63 -20.84 22.74
C ARG A 129 1.08 -19.41 22.78
N GLU A 130 0.62 -18.96 23.94
CA GLU A 130 0.16 -17.58 24.12
C GLU A 130 1.31 -16.57 23.91
N ALA A 131 2.49 -16.84 24.47
CA ALA A 131 3.67 -16.00 24.30
C ALA A 131 4.09 -15.89 22.82
N ILE A 132 4.07 -17.00 22.08
CA ILE A 132 4.34 -17.01 20.63
C ILE A 132 3.29 -16.20 19.88
N ALA A 133 2.00 -16.38 20.16
CA ALA A 133 0.92 -15.64 19.50
C ALA A 133 1.05 -14.12 19.73
N VAL A 134 1.41 -13.69 20.95
CA VAL A 134 1.68 -12.28 21.25
C VAL A 134 2.90 -11.76 20.48
N ALA A 135 3.95 -12.57 20.34
CA ALA A 135 5.14 -12.21 19.59
C ALA A 135 4.85 -12.08 18.08
N GLU A 136 4.08 -13.00 17.51
CA GLU A 136 3.62 -12.95 16.12
C GLU A 136 2.80 -11.68 15.86
N ALA A 137 1.87 -11.35 16.76
CA ALA A 137 1.08 -10.12 16.67
C ALA A 137 1.97 -8.85 16.69
N LYS A 138 3.02 -8.82 17.50
CA LYS A 138 4.01 -7.72 17.52
C LYS A 138 4.77 -7.62 16.21
N VAL A 139 5.19 -8.75 15.62
CA VAL A 139 5.87 -8.79 14.33
C VAL A 139 4.94 -8.34 13.20
N ALA A 140 3.68 -8.80 13.18
CA ALA A 140 2.68 -8.39 12.20
C ALA A 140 2.47 -6.87 12.23
N ARG A 141 2.30 -6.28 13.42
CA ARG A 141 2.18 -4.83 13.59
C ARG A 141 3.45 -4.09 13.15
N ALA A 142 4.62 -4.63 13.47
CA ALA A 142 5.88 -4.02 13.07
C ALA A 142 6.08 -4.02 11.55
N LYS A 143 5.68 -5.10 10.87
CA LYS A 143 5.64 -5.18 9.40
C LYS A 143 4.66 -4.16 8.82
N ALA A 144 3.45 -4.06 9.36
CA ALA A 144 2.47 -3.05 8.94
C ALA A 144 3.01 -1.62 9.10
N ASN A 145 3.64 -1.31 10.24
CA ASN A 145 4.29 -0.02 10.49
C ASN A 145 5.39 0.26 9.46
N ARG A 146 6.29 -0.71 9.25
CA ARG A 146 7.38 -0.64 8.28
C ARG A 146 6.85 -0.35 6.88
N THR A 147 5.79 -1.04 6.48
CA THR A 147 5.13 -0.84 5.20
C THR A 147 4.62 0.59 5.01
N ILE A 148 3.90 1.14 5.99
CA ILE A 148 3.35 2.50 5.87
C ILE A 148 4.47 3.55 5.85
N VAL A 149 5.50 3.39 6.68
CA VAL A 149 6.63 4.32 6.70
C VAL A 149 7.43 4.24 5.39
N ALA A 150 7.69 3.03 4.88
CA ALA A 150 8.37 2.84 3.60
C ALA A 150 7.58 3.42 2.42
N TRP A 151 6.25 3.22 2.41
CA TRP A 151 5.36 3.83 1.42
C TRP A 151 5.43 5.36 1.45
N GLY A 152 5.37 5.97 2.64
CA GLY A 152 5.47 7.42 2.79
C GLY A 152 6.82 7.96 2.33
N LEU A 153 7.91 7.26 2.69
CA LEU A 153 9.27 7.60 2.28
C LEU A 153 9.42 7.54 0.75
N ALA A 154 9.00 6.43 0.13
CA ALA A 154 9.06 6.25 -1.32
C ALA A 154 8.24 7.31 -2.05
N SER A 155 7.03 7.59 -1.56
CA SER A 155 6.15 8.62 -2.13
C SER A 155 6.78 10.01 -2.05
N GLY A 156 7.32 10.38 -0.88
CA GLY A 156 8.00 11.67 -0.70
C GLY A 156 9.23 11.84 -1.58
N MET A 157 10.08 10.81 -1.67
CA MET A 157 11.27 10.86 -2.55
C MET A 157 10.90 10.88 -4.03
N ALA A 158 9.89 10.11 -4.44
CA ALA A 158 9.38 10.14 -5.80
C ALA A 158 8.79 11.51 -6.17
N THR A 159 8.09 12.19 -5.25
CA THR A 159 7.62 13.57 -5.46
C THR A 159 8.77 14.55 -5.67
N VAL A 160 9.83 14.45 -4.86
CA VAL A 160 11.02 15.29 -5.01
C VAL A 160 11.72 15.03 -6.34
N ALA A 161 11.94 13.75 -6.68
CA ALA A 161 12.57 13.35 -7.93
C ALA A 161 11.73 13.75 -9.16
N SER A 162 10.41 13.65 -9.09
CA SER A 162 9.47 14.11 -10.12
C SER A 162 9.55 15.64 -10.30
N SER A 163 9.55 16.39 -9.20
CA SER A 163 9.64 17.86 -9.22
C SER A 163 10.97 18.37 -9.78
N ALA A 164 12.07 17.66 -9.49
CA ALA A 164 13.40 17.99 -9.99
C ALA A 164 13.58 17.53 -11.45
N GLY A 165 13.15 16.31 -11.78
CA GLY A 165 13.41 15.64 -13.06
C GLY A 165 12.38 15.91 -14.15
N GLY A 166 11.26 16.58 -13.84
CA GLY A 166 10.27 16.98 -14.84
C GLY A 166 9.32 15.87 -15.29
N PHE A 167 9.29 14.72 -14.61
CA PHE A 167 8.36 13.63 -14.91
C PHE A 167 7.06 13.77 -14.11
N TYR A 168 5.95 14.06 -14.78
CA TYR A 168 4.66 14.33 -14.15
C TYR A 168 3.56 13.50 -14.83
N VAL A 169 2.96 12.55 -14.12
CA VAL A 169 2.12 11.51 -14.74
C VAL A 169 0.83 12.07 -15.33
N LEU A 170 0.19 13.05 -14.68
CA LEU A 170 -1.06 13.61 -15.20
C LEU A 170 -0.81 14.42 -16.47
N HIS A 171 0.24 15.24 -16.50
CA HIS A 171 0.65 15.96 -17.71
C HIS A 171 1.14 15.02 -18.81
N ALA A 172 1.81 13.92 -18.46
CA ALA A 172 2.26 12.93 -19.44
C ALA A 172 1.09 12.21 -20.13
N VAL A 173 -0.01 11.94 -19.40
CA VAL A 173 -1.21 11.29 -19.96
C VAL A 173 -2.16 12.30 -20.64
N ALA A 174 -2.30 13.51 -20.07
CA ALA A 174 -3.24 14.52 -20.58
C ALA A 174 -2.68 15.35 -21.75
N GLY A 175 -1.37 15.27 -22.02
CA GLY A 175 -0.70 16.02 -23.08
C GLY A 175 -0.16 17.38 -22.62
N GLY A 176 0.80 17.91 -23.38
CA GLY A 176 1.61 19.07 -22.98
C GLY A 176 0.86 20.39 -22.83
N ASP A 177 -0.29 20.55 -23.49
CA ASP A 177 -1.11 21.76 -23.45
C ASP A 177 -2.08 21.77 -22.25
N TRP A 178 -2.18 20.66 -21.51
CA TRP A 178 -3.06 20.58 -20.35
C TRP A 178 -2.51 21.38 -19.17
N ASN A 179 -3.34 22.30 -18.66
CA ASN A 179 -3.02 23.18 -17.51
C ASN A 179 -4.04 23.06 -16.37
N GLY A 180 -4.76 21.93 -16.29
CA GLY A 180 -5.82 21.73 -15.30
C GLY A 180 -5.32 21.62 -13.85
N VAL A 181 -4.04 21.28 -13.66
CA VAL A 181 -3.42 21.11 -12.34
C VAL A 181 -2.03 21.74 -12.34
N ALA A 182 -1.65 22.39 -11.24
CA ALA A 182 -0.31 22.95 -11.08
C ALA A 182 0.76 21.83 -11.05
N VAL A 183 1.91 22.08 -11.66
CA VAL A 183 3.00 21.09 -11.82
C VAL A 183 3.44 20.46 -10.48
N TRP A 184 3.54 21.27 -9.42
CA TRP A 184 3.91 20.75 -8.09
C TRP A 184 2.87 19.79 -7.50
N VAL A 185 1.59 19.95 -7.84
CA VAL A 185 0.52 19.04 -7.42
C VAL A 185 0.62 17.73 -8.19
N ASP A 186 0.88 17.79 -9.51
CA ASP A 186 1.12 16.57 -10.31
C ASP A 186 2.35 15.81 -9.80
N ALA A 187 3.39 16.51 -9.33
CA ALA A 187 4.54 15.85 -8.70
C ALA A 187 4.15 15.06 -7.43
N VAL A 188 3.21 15.58 -6.64
CA VAL A 188 2.68 14.87 -5.47
C VAL A 188 1.90 13.64 -5.91
N VAL A 189 1.02 13.77 -6.91
CA VAL A 189 0.23 12.65 -7.45
C VAL A 189 1.15 11.56 -8.01
N THR A 190 2.16 11.97 -8.80
CA THR A 190 3.18 11.08 -9.36
C THR A 190 3.92 10.35 -8.24
N GLY A 191 4.34 11.06 -7.20
CA GLY A 191 5.02 10.44 -6.07
C GLY A 191 4.17 9.42 -5.32
N VAL A 192 2.90 9.74 -5.02
CA VAL A 192 1.97 8.80 -4.37
C VAL A 192 1.69 7.57 -5.25
N MET A 193 1.50 7.76 -6.55
CA MET A 193 1.31 6.67 -7.51
C MET A 193 2.53 5.74 -7.52
N VAL A 194 3.74 6.30 -7.60
CA VAL A 194 4.99 5.55 -7.58
C VAL A 194 5.18 4.82 -6.25
N GLY A 195 4.97 5.51 -5.12
CA GLY A 195 5.08 4.90 -3.79
C GLY A 195 4.07 3.78 -3.56
N SER A 196 2.88 3.85 -4.17
CA SER A 196 1.91 2.75 -4.15
C SER A 196 2.34 1.54 -5.00
N GLY A 197 3.10 1.79 -6.08
CA GLY A 197 3.59 0.78 -7.02
C GLY A 197 4.74 -0.09 -6.50
N THR A 198 5.40 0.29 -5.41
CA THR A 198 6.55 -0.48 -4.87
C THR A 198 6.13 -1.78 -4.18
N LYS A 199 4.86 -1.96 -3.83
CA LYS A 199 4.32 -3.20 -3.23
C LYS A 199 4.02 -4.30 -4.26
N PRO A 200 3.25 -4.02 -5.34
CA PRO A 200 3.01 -4.98 -6.40
C PRO A 200 4.30 -5.48 -7.06
N LEU A 201 5.33 -4.64 -7.19
CA LEU A 201 6.60 -5.01 -7.80
C LEU A 201 7.33 -6.10 -6.99
N HIS A 202 7.37 -5.95 -5.67
CA HIS A 202 7.96 -6.93 -4.77
C HIS A 202 7.19 -8.27 -4.81
N ASP A 203 5.85 -8.22 -4.86
CA ASP A 203 5.01 -9.41 -4.93
C ASP A 203 5.12 -10.13 -6.30
N LEU A 204 5.27 -9.38 -7.39
CA LEU A 204 5.50 -9.92 -8.73
C LEU A 204 6.87 -10.59 -8.86
N ILE A 205 7.93 -9.97 -8.34
CA ILE A 205 9.27 -10.58 -8.29
C ILE A 205 9.25 -11.84 -7.43
N THR A 206 8.62 -11.79 -6.26
CA THR A 206 8.49 -12.95 -5.36
C THR A 206 7.72 -14.09 -6.02
N ARG A 207 6.64 -13.81 -6.76
CA ARG A 207 5.89 -14.84 -7.54
C ARG A 207 6.69 -15.38 -8.73
N ALA A 208 7.44 -14.53 -9.43
CA ALA A 208 8.29 -14.95 -10.53
C ALA A 208 9.45 -15.85 -10.03
N GLN A 209 9.97 -15.58 -8.83
CA GLN A 209 11.04 -16.37 -8.20
C GLN A 209 10.55 -17.69 -7.61
N ASN A 210 9.35 -17.71 -7.01
CA ASN A 210 8.82 -18.91 -6.33
C ASN A 210 7.95 -19.81 -7.21
N GLY A 211 7.68 -19.42 -8.45
CA GLY A 211 6.79 -20.14 -9.37
C GLY A 211 5.31 -20.09 -8.97
N PRO A 212 4.40 -20.58 -9.84
CA PRO A 212 2.99 -20.67 -9.50
C PRO A 212 2.76 -21.65 -8.34
N PRO A 213 1.81 -21.39 -7.41
CA PRO A 213 1.42 -22.37 -6.41
C PRO A 213 0.97 -23.66 -7.11
N SER A 214 1.49 -24.80 -6.65
CA SER A 214 1.07 -26.10 -7.14
C SER A 214 -0.46 -26.26 -6.94
N PRO A 215 -1.18 -26.82 -7.92
CA PRO A 215 -2.64 -26.92 -7.90
C PRO A 215 -3.16 -27.84 -6.79
#